data_AF-A0A6G3RZH0-F1
#
_entry.id   AF-A0A6G3RZH0-F1
#
_cell.length_a   1.000
_cell.length_b   1.000
_cell.length_c   1.000
_cell.angle_alpha   90.00
_cell.angle_beta   90.00
_cell.angle_gamma   90.00
#
_symmetry.space_group_name_H-M   'P 1'
#
loop_
_entity.id
_entity.type
_entity.pdbx_description
1 polymer ?
#
loop_
_entity_poly.entity_id
_entity_poly.type
_entity_poly.pdbx_seq_one_letter_code
_entity_poly.pdbx_strand_id
1 'polypeptide(L)' 'DGWAAARHWPEGSVFALCAVLRSRGRTLGVVTFLRGPSRTRFERGDAMYAESVAARIAAAVDLARVGP' A
#
# COMPACT_ATOMS: atom_id res chain seq x y z
N ASP A 1 -19.57 -8.92 7.34
CA ASP A 1 -18.56 -9.41 6.38
C ASP A 1 -18.38 -8.60 5.09
N GLY A 2 -18.90 -7.38 4.94
CA GLY A 2 -18.83 -6.63 3.67
C GLY A 2 -17.63 -5.68 3.46
N TRP A 3 -16.86 -5.37 4.50
CA TRP A 3 -15.84 -4.31 4.44
C TRP A 3 -14.68 -4.61 3.48
N ALA A 4 -14.22 -5.86 3.45
CA ALA A 4 -13.11 -6.30 2.58
C ALA A 4 -13.57 -6.42 1.12
N ALA A 5 -14.79 -6.93 0.90
CA ALA A 5 -15.41 -6.98 -0.42
C ALA A 5 -15.59 -5.57 -1.02
N ALA A 6 -16.02 -4.60 -0.21
CA ALA A 6 -16.14 -3.19 -0.62
C ALA A 6 -14.79 -2.54 -1.01
N ARG A 7 -13.67 -3.16 -0.62
CA ARG A 7 -12.31 -2.73 -1.00
C ARG A 7 -11.69 -3.61 -2.08
N HIS A 8 -12.47 -4.54 -2.65
CA HIS A 8 -12.01 -5.52 -3.63
C HIS A 8 -10.79 -6.32 -3.15
N TRP A 9 -10.70 -6.62 -1.86
CA TRP A 9 -9.62 -7.45 -1.35
C TRP A 9 -9.78 -8.87 -1.89
N PRO A 10 -8.69 -9.51 -2.35
CA PRO A 10 -8.72 -10.91 -2.74
C PRO A 10 -9.24 -11.79 -1.61
N GLU A 11 -10.04 -12.79 -1.96
CA GLU A 11 -10.52 -13.79 -1.01
C GLU A 11 -9.35 -14.47 -0.28
N GLY A 12 -9.54 -14.72 1.02
CA GLY A 12 -8.51 -15.33 1.85
C GLY A 12 -7.34 -14.41 2.22
N SER A 13 -7.41 -13.10 1.98
CA SER A 13 -6.43 -12.15 2.53
C SER A 13 -6.45 -12.19 4.06
N VAL A 14 -5.33 -12.54 4.69
CA VAL A 14 -5.21 -12.70 6.16
C VAL A 14 -4.10 -11.85 6.77
N PHE A 15 -3.15 -11.37 5.97
CA PHE A 15 -2.11 -10.44 6.41
C PHE A 15 -2.15 -9.18 5.57
N ALA A 16 -2.01 -8.02 6.23
CA ALA A 16 -1.96 -6.72 5.59
C ALA A 16 -0.75 -5.92 6.09
N LEU A 17 -0.12 -5.19 5.17
CA LEU A 17 0.91 -4.20 5.46
C LEU A 17 0.52 -2.90 4.77
N CYS A 18 0.47 -1.80 5.52
CA CYS A 18 0.10 -0.49 5.01
C CYS A 18 1.31 0.44 5.05
N ALA A 19 1.58 1.12 3.92
CA ALA A 19 2.60 2.16 3.84
C ALA A 19 1.98 3.47 3.37
N VAL A 20 2.37 4.59 4.01
CA VAL A 20 1.82 5.92 3.69
C VAL A 20 2.49 6.47 2.44
N LEU A 21 1.69 6.96 1.51
CA LEU A 21 2.15 7.68 0.33
C LEU A 21 2.43 9.14 0.74
N ARG A 22 3.70 9.50 0.92
CA ARG A 22 4.13 10.86 1.26
C ARG A 22 4.95 11.49 0.15
N SER A 23 4.60 12.69 -0.27
CA SER A 23 5.39 13.51 -1.19
C SER A 23 5.42 14.95 -0.70
N ARG A 24 6.59 15.60 -0.74
CA ARG A 24 6.79 17.01 -0.35
C ARG A 24 6.13 17.39 0.99
N GLY A 25 6.25 16.52 2.00
CA GLY A 25 5.67 16.71 3.33
C GLY A 25 4.15 16.47 3.43
N ARG A 26 3.47 16.14 2.31
CA ARG A 26 2.03 15.88 2.26
C ARG A 26 1.73 14.39 2.22
N THR A 27 0.68 13.98 2.92
CA THR A 27 0.11 12.63 2.79
C THR A 27 -0.87 12.61 1.62
N LEU A 28 -0.57 11.78 0.62
CA LEU A 28 -1.41 11.62 -0.58
C LEU A 28 -2.37 10.45 -0.46
N GLY A 29 -2.10 9.50 0.44
CA GLY A 29 -2.91 8.29 0.66
C GLY A 29 -2.12 7.17 1.33
N VAL A 30 -2.59 5.94 1.16
CA VAL A 30 -1.98 4.72 1.68
C VAL A 30 -1.99 3.67 0.57
N VAL A 31 -0.92 2.89 0.48
CA VAL A 31 -0.90 1.64 -0.28
C VAL A 31 -0.97 0.46 0.71
N THR A 32 -1.84 -0.50 0.43
CA THR A 32 -2.04 -1.71 1.24
C THR A 32 -1.60 -2.94 0.46
N PHE A 33 -0.65 -3.67 1.02
CA PHE A 33 -0.19 -4.96 0.52
C PHE A 33 -0.93 -6.08 1.26
N LEU A 34 -1.40 -7.08 0.52
CA LEU A 34 -2.22 -8.17 1.06
C LEU A 34 -1.54 -9.51 0.77
N ARG A 35 -1.61 -10.44 1.73
CA ARG A 35 -1.16 -11.83 1.58
C ARG A 35 -2.24 -12.79 2.09
N GLY A 36 -2.42 -13.88 1.34
CA GLY A 36 -3.23 -15.02 1.76
C GLY A 36 -2.46 -15.99 2.66
N PRO A 37 -3.11 -17.03 3.20
CA PRO A 37 -2.55 -17.92 4.22
C PRO A 37 -1.39 -18.79 3.72
N SER A 38 -1.22 -18.94 2.40
CA SER A 38 -0.12 -19.69 1.79
C SER A 38 1.23 -18.95 1.82
N ARG A 39 1.26 -17.69 2.27
CA ARG A 39 2.46 -16.87 2.43
C ARG A 39 2.70 -16.56 3.91
N THR A 40 3.96 -16.34 4.28
CA THR A 40 4.31 -15.89 5.63
C THR A 40 3.78 -14.47 5.91
N ARG A 41 3.65 -14.14 7.21
CA ARG A 41 3.36 -12.78 7.68
C ARG A 41 4.39 -11.80 7.12
N PHE A 42 3.98 -10.54 7.02
CA PHE A 42 4.92 -9.48 6.68
C PHE A 42 5.95 -9.30 7.79
N GLU A 43 7.21 -9.20 7.41
CA GLU A 43 8.32 -8.97 8.32
C GLU A 43 8.90 -7.56 8.13
N ARG A 44 9.89 -7.20 8.95
CA ARG A 44 10.52 -5.87 8.89
C ARG A 44 11.10 -5.56 7.51
N GLY A 45 11.70 -6.54 6.84
CA GLY A 45 12.23 -6.37 5.49
C GLY A 45 11.14 -6.02 4.48
N ASP A 46 9.94 -6.61 4.62
CA ASP A 46 8.80 -6.27 3.78
C ASP A 46 8.34 -4.82 3.99
N ALA A 47 8.36 -4.33 5.25
CA ALA A 47 8.01 -2.94 5.56
C ALA A 47 8.98 -1.95 4.90
N MET A 48 10.30 -2.19 5.01
CA MET A 48 11.31 -1.36 4.34
C MET A 48 11.11 -1.34 2.82
N TYR A 49 10.81 -2.50 2.24
CA TYR A 49 10.54 -2.58 0.81
C TYR A 49 9.25 -1.84 0.42
N ALA A 50 8.17 -2.03 1.18
CA ALA A 50 6.89 -1.37 1.00
C ALA A 50 7.01 0.15 1.09
N GLU A 51 7.83 0.69 2.00
CA GLU A 51 8.15 2.11 2.09
C GLU A 51 8.84 2.63 0.82
N SER A 52 9.79 1.88 0.27
CA SER A 52 10.44 2.25 -0.99
C SER A 52 9.47 2.25 -2.18
N VAL A 53 8.51 1.32 -2.21
CA VAL A 53 7.44 1.28 -3.22
C VAL A 53 6.49 2.46 -3.01
N ALA A 54 6.10 2.74 -1.77
CA ALA A 54 5.24 3.85 -1.40
C ALA A 54 5.84 5.21 -1.81
N ALA A 55 7.15 5.41 -1.61
CA ALA A 55 7.85 6.63 -2.03
C ALA A 55 7.79 6.82 -3.55
N ARG A 56 7.99 5.75 -4.34
CA ARG A 56 7.90 5.80 -5.81
C ARG A 56 6.48 6.09 -6.29
N ILE A 57 5.48 5.42 -5.72
CA ILE A 57 4.07 5.66 -6.03
C ILE A 57 3.70 7.11 -5.66
N ALA A 58 4.10 7.59 -4.49
CA ALA A 58 3.81 8.95 -4.05
C ALA A 58 4.39 9.98 -5.02
N ALA A 59 5.64 9.81 -5.47
CA ALA A 59 6.24 10.70 -6.47
C ALA A 59 5.49 10.69 -7.81
N ALA A 60 5.09 9.52 -8.30
CA ALA A 60 4.34 9.39 -9.55
C ALA A 60 2.94 10.03 -9.46
N VAL A 61 2.22 9.79 -8.37
CA VAL A 61 0.90 10.40 -8.12
C VAL A 61 1.00 11.91 -7.97
N ASP A 62 2.01 12.41 -7.25
CA ASP A 62 2.23 13.83 -7.08
C ASP A 62 2.55 14.51 -8.42
N LEU A 63 3.38 13.88 -9.26
CA LEU A 63 3.68 14.38 -10.61
C LEU A 63 2.42 14.42 -11.49
N ALA A 64 1.60 13.37 -11.46
CA ALA A 64 0.34 13.32 -12.22
C ALA A 64 -0.68 14.40 -11.80
N ARG A 65 -0.59 14.91 -10.56
CA ARG A 65 -1.41 16.02 -10.07
C ARG A 65 -0.90 17.40 -10.49
N VAL A 66 0.33 17.49 -10.99
CA VAL A 66 0.99 18.72 -11.46
C VAL A 66 0.93 18.84 -12.99
N GLY A 67 0.71 17.73 -13.70
CA GLY A 67 0.46 17.72 -15.15
C GLY A 67 -0.83 18.44 -15.54
N PRO A 68 -1.00 18.79 -16.85
CA PRO A 68 -2.07 19.66 -17.33
C PRO A 68 -3.49 19.11 -17.07
#